data_AF-A0A8R7PV94-F1
#
_entry.id   AF-A0A8R7PV94-F1
#
_cell.length_a   1.000
_cell.length_b   1.000
_cell.length_c   1.000
_cell.angle_alpha   90.00
_cell.angle_beta   90.00
_cell.angle_gamma   90.00
#
_symmetry.space_group_name_H-M   'P 1'
#
loop_
_entity.id
_entity.type
_entity.pdbx_description
1 polymer ?
#
loop_
_entity_poly.entity_id
_entity_poly.type
_entity_poly.pdbx_seq_one_letter_code
_entity_poly.pdbx_strand_id
1 'polypeptide(L)'
;MASRALPLLQLTATLLVALLATCHAGSIAVYWGQNDGEVSLAETCASRNYEFVILAFLPKFGKGQTPQLDLASHCDPSSGGCRGQSKDIKMCQSRGVKVLLSIGGGDGSYGLSSPGDARQVALYLWNNYLGGVSSSGPLGNVMLDGIDFDIEQGSANFWNDLATDLKNLGKNGGKTVLLSAAPQCPFPDEWDGGAISTGLFDYVWVQFYNNEECQFSAGREAFMDAWKKWESVPVVGASGLQGRGGHGVRPCQRAHFACVAAHQGLFKVRWCHAMVQVL
;
A
#
# COMPACT_ATOMS: atom_id res chain seq x y z
N MET A 1 -29.30 -56.48 -1.54
CA MET A 1 -28.36 -55.70 -2.37
C MET A 1 -28.18 -54.33 -1.72
N ALA A 2 -27.26 -54.22 -0.77
CA ALA A 2 -26.99 -52.97 -0.07
C ALA A 2 -25.49 -52.72 -0.19
N SER A 3 -25.06 -51.88 -1.13
CA SER A 3 -23.66 -51.50 -1.17
C SER A 3 -23.42 -50.22 -1.96
N ARG A 4 -22.57 -49.36 -1.36
CA ARG A 4 -21.58 -48.48 -1.99
C ARG A 4 -21.93 -47.02 -2.35
N ALA A 5 -23.15 -46.51 -2.14
CA ALA A 5 -23.45 -45.10 -2.43
C ALA A 5 -22.97 -44.10 -1.36
N LEU A 6 -22.96 -44.50 -0.08
CA LEU A 6 -22.63 -43.62 1.06
C LEU A 6 -21.18 -43.07 1.08
N PRO A 7 -20.12 -43.88 0.80
CA PRO A 7 -18.75 -43.38 0.84
C PRO A 7 -18.42 -42.43 -0.32
N LEU A 8 -19.11 -42.58 -1.46
CA LEU A 8 -18.90 -41.71 -2.62
C LEU A 8 -19.47 -40.30 -2.37
N LEU A 9 -20.65 -40.21 -1.74
CA LEU A 9 -21.27 -38.94 -1.37
C LEU A 9 -20.44 -38.16 -0.34
N GLN A 10 -19.89 -38.87 0.66
CA GLN A 10 -19.01 -38.28 1.66
C GLN A 10 -17.70 -37.79 1.04
N LEU A 11 -17.08 -38.56 0.13
CA LEU A 11 -15.87 -38.13 -0.58
C LEU A 11 -16.11 -36.88 -1.42
N THR A 12 -17.22 -36.82 -2.16
CA THR A 12 -17.57 -35.65 -2.98
C THR A 12 -17.84 -34.41 -2.14
N ALA A 13 -18.47 -34.56 -0.97
CA ALA A 13 -18.72 -33.45 -0.05
C ALA A 13 -17.41 -32.95 0.59
N THR A 14 -16.50 -33.83 0.99
CA THR A 14 -15.18 -33.43 1.50
C THR A 14 -14.32 -32.76 0.44
N LEU A 15 -14.38 -33.22 -0.83
CA LEU A 15 -13.65 -32.59 -1.93
C LEU A 15 -14.21 -31.20 -2.24
N LEU A 16 -15.54 -31.02 -2.20
CA LEU A 16 -16.18 -29.69 -2.37
C LEU A 16 -15.82 -28.73 -1.23
N VAL A 17 -15.81 -29.20 0.03
CA VAL A 17 -15.42 -28.37 1.18
C VAL A 17 -13.93 -28.02 1.14
N ALA A 18 -13.06 -28.94 0.69
CA ALA A 18 -11.65 -28.66 0.48
C ALA A 18 -11.40 -27.69 -0.70
N LEU A 19 -12.21 -27.74 -1.75
CA LEU A 19 -12.21 -26.76 -2.86
C LEU A 19 -12.75 -25.38 -2.43
N LEU A 20 -13.66 -25.32 -1.46
CA LEU A 20 -14.19 -24.09 -0.86
C LEU A 20 -13.25 -23.50 0.20
N ALA A 21 -12.37 -24.31 0.78
CA ALA A 21 -11.25 -23.86 1.60
C ALA A 21 -10.15 -23.26 0.71
N THR A 22 -10.48 -22.21 -0.03
CA THR A 22 -9.50 -21.35 -0.67
C THR A 22 -8.65 -20.71 0.44
N CYS A 23 -7.42 -21.19 0.61
CA CYS A 23 -6.37 -20.41 1.25
C CYS A 23 -6.20 -19.15 0.40
N HIS A 24 -6.86 -18.07 0.80
CA HIS A 24 -6.59 -16.77 0.21
C HIS A 24 -5.21 -16.38 0.74
N ALA A 25 -4.18 -16.58 -0.08
CA ALA A 25 -2.91 -15.93 0.15
C ALA A 25 -3.18 -14.42 0.29
N GLY A 26 -2.61 -13.81 1.33
CA GLY A 26 -2.69 -12.37 1.52
C GLY A 26 -2.18 -11.62 0.28
N SER A 27 -2.68 -10.41 0.11
CA SER A 27 -2.22 -9.47 -0.91
C SER A 27 -0.81 -8.98 -0.57
N ILE A 28 0.03 -8.74 -1.58
CA ILE A 28 1.36 -8.14 -1.40
C ILE A 28 1.34 -6.73 -2.00
N ALA A 29 1.82 -5.76 -1.23
CA ALA A 29 2.13 -4.41 -1.67
C ALA A 29 3.66 -4.25 -1.76
N VAL A 30 4.14 -3.48 -2.74
CA VAL A 30 5.57 -3.22 -2.92
C VAL A 30 5.83 -1.76 -3.28
N TYR A 31 6.85 -1.16 -2.67
CA TYR A 31 7.38 0.14 -3.08
C TYR A 31 8.32 -0.01 -4.28
N TRP A 32 8.22 0.89 -5.26
CA TRP A 32 9.02 0.92 -6.47
C TRP A 32 9.46 2.36 -6.79
N GLY A 33 10.69 2.55 -7.25
CA GLY A 33 11.18 3.82 -7.78
C GLY A 33 12.38 4.43 -7.05
N GLN A 34 13.01 3.71 -6.12
CA GLN A 34 14.10 4.24 -5.29
C GLN A 34 15.40 3.42 -5.39
N ASN A 35 15.46 2.43 -6.26
CA ASN A 35 16.64 1.58 -6.40
C ASN A 35 17.07 1.43 -7.86
N ASP A 36 18.29 1.86 -8.17
CA ASP A 36 18.90 1.78 -9.52
C ASP A 36 19.02 0.34 -10.06
N GLY A 37 18.99 -0.66 -9.18
CA GLY A 37 19.06 -2.08 -9.54
C GLY A 37 17.71 -2.79 -9.64
N GLU A 38 16.60 -2.10 -9.36
CA GLU A 38 15.27 -2.72 -9.48
C GLU A 38 14.80 -2.79 -10.94
N VAL A 39 13.98 -3.80 -11.25
CA VAL A 39 13.45 -3.99 -12.60
C VAL A 39 12.44 -2.90 -12.96
N SER A 40 12.10 -2.80 -14.24
CA SER A 40 11.12 -1.80 -14.71
C SER A 40 9.75 -1.98 -14.04
N LEU A 41 8.95 -0.91 -13.96
CA LEU A 41 7.58 -0.96 -13.44
C LEU A 41 6.73 -2.00 -14.19
N ALA A 42 6.88 -2.08 -15.51
CA ALA A 42 6.22 -3.09 -16.34
C ALA A 42 6.58 -4.52 -15.92
N GLU A 43 7.86 -4.81 -15.67
CA GLU A 43 8.33 -6.13 -15.23
C GLU A 43 7.87 -6.47 -13.82
N THR A 44 7.92 -5.49 -12.90
CA THR A 44 7.37 -5.61 -11.55
C THR A 44 5.91 -6.05 -11.59
N CYS A 45 5.08 -5.40 -12.39
CA CYS A 45 3.67 -5.77 -12.54
C CYS A 45 3.45 -7.05 -13.35
N ALA A 46 4.34 -7.39 -14.28
CA ALA A 46 4.26 -8.63 -15.06
C ALA A 46 4.58 -9.87 -14.21
N SER A 47 5.29 -9.71 -13.07
CA SER A 47 5.62 -10.81 -12.15
C SER A 47 4.39 -11.52 -11.56
N ARG A 48 3.24 -10.83 -11.49
CA ARG A 48 1.99 -11.27 -10.82
C ARG A 48 2.13 -11.54 -9.31
N ASN A 49 3.19 -11.04 -8.69
CA ASN A 49 3.39 -11.20 -7.24
C ASN A 49 2.63 -10.16 -6.41
N TYR A 50 2.25 -9.03 -7.01
CA TYR A 50 1.79 -7.85 -6.28
C TYR A 50 0.35 -7.49 -6.63
N GLU A 51 -0.44 -7.18 -5.61
CA GLU A 51 -1.77 -6.56 -5.78
C GLU A 51 -1.65 -5.03 -5.81
N PHE A 52 -0.66 -4.49 -5.09
CA PHE A 52 -0.36 -3.05 -5.04
C PHE A 52 1.09 -2.78 -5.43
N VAL A 53 1.29 -1.76 -6.26
CA VAL A 53 2.59 -1.14 -6.49
C VAL A 53 2.51 0.32 -6.07
N ILE A 54 3.42 0.75 -5.22
CA ILE A 54 3.44 2.06 -4.60
C ILE A 54 4.65 2.81 -5.17
N LEU A 55 4.39 3.86 -5.95
CA LEU A 55 5.42 4.68 -6.57
C LEU A 55 6.04 5.59 -5.50
N ALA A 56 7.30 5.36 -5.20
CA ALA A 56 8.09 6.06 -4.21
C ALA A 56 9.09 7.00 -4.92
N PHE A 57 9.03 8.32 -4.73
CA PHE A 57 8.16 9.10 -3.84
C PHE A 57 7.79 10.47 -4.45
N LEU A 58 6.84 11.16 -3.81
CA LEU A 58 6.72 12.62 -3.85
C LEU A 58 7.32 13.21 -2.54
N PRO A 59 8.65 13.36 -2.43
CA PRO A 59 9.32 13.76 -1.18
C PRO A 59 9.33 15.27 -0.93
N LYS A 60 8.72 16.08 -1.81
CA LYS A 60 8.68 17.54 -1.67
C LYS A 60 7.31 18.06 -2.02
N PHE A 61 6.65 18.72 -1.08
CA PHE A 61 5.33 19.37 -1.25
C PHE A 61 4.95 20.21 -0.02
N GLY A 62 3.86 20.97 -0.14
CA GLY A 62 3.32 21.78 0.96
C GLY A 62 4.20 22.97 1.35
N LYS A 63 3.73 23.80 2.29
CA LYS A 63 4.43 25.01 2.77
C LYS A 63 4.78 25.99 1.63
N GLY A 64 3.93 26.06 0.60
CA GLY A 64 4.13 26.91 -0.59
C GLY A 64 5.21 26.40 -1.57
N GLN A 65 5.76 25.21 -1.36
CA GLN A 65 6.74 24.61 -2.28
C GLN A 65 6.04 24.09 -3.54
N THR A 66 6.74 24.13 -4.67
CA THR A 66 6.32 23.37 -5.87
C THR A 66 6.58 21.89 -5.61
N PRO A 67 5.56 21.01 -5.69
CA PRO A 67 5.78 19.61 -5.45
C PRO A 67 6.68 18.95 -6.49
N GLN A 68 7.52 18.01 -6.07
CA GLN A 68 8.51 17.36 -6.92
C GLN A 68 8.48 15.85 -6.70
N LEU A 69 8.28 15.11 -7.80
CA LEU A 69 8.41 13.66 -7.85
C LEU A 69 9.90 13.31 -7.85
N ASP A 70 10.25 12.19 -7.22
CA ASP A 70 11.56 11.58 -7.29
C ASP A 70 11.41 10.08 -7.54
N LEU A 71 11.95 9.59 -8.66
CA LEU A 71 12.01 8.17 -9.00
C LEU A 71 13.48 7.73 -9.19
N ALA A 72 14.40 8.33 -8.43
CA ALA A 72 15.82 8.08 -8.47
C ALA A 72 16.37 8.09 -9.92
N SER A 73 17.16 7.09 -10.30
CA SER A 73 17.72 7.00 -11.66
C SER A 73 16.74 6.54 -12.73
N HIS A 74 15.51 6.11 -12.39
CA HIS A 74 14.58 5.55 -13.38
C HIS A 74 14.16 6.58 -14.42
N CYS A 75 13.97 7.83 -14.02
CA CYS A 75 13.65 8.94 -14.90
C CYS A 75 13.78 10.29 -14.20
N ASP A 76 13.96 11.34 -14.99
CA ASP A 76 13.95 12.72 -14.47
C ASP A 76 12.60 13.40 -14.76
N PRO A 77 11.82 13.76 -13.73
CA PRO A 77 10.54 14.44 -13.92
C PRO A 77 10.69 15.90 -14.33
N SER A 78 11.83 16.56 -14.04
CA SER A 78 12.05 17.98 -14.35
C SER A 78 12.21 18.23 -15.85
N SER A 79 12.81 17.29 -16.58
CA SER A 79 12.86 17.26 -18.05
C SER A 79 11.61 16.63 -18.70
N GLY A 80 10.66 16.15 -17.89
CA GLY A 80 9.49 15.39 -18.37
C GLY A 80 9.80 13.95 -18.79
N GLY A 81 11.00 13.43 -18.48
CA GLY A 81 11.43 12.07 -18.78
C GLY A 81 10.56 11.00 -18.13
N CYS A 82 9.94 11.30 -16.98
CA CYS A 82 9.04 10.37 -16.29
C CYS A 82 7.66 10.16 -16.94
N ARG A 83 7.31 10.93 -17.99
CA ARG A 83 6.02 10.79 -18.68
C ARG A 83 5.82 9.43 -19.35
N GLY A 84 6.91 8.73 -19.64
CA GLY A 84 6.90 7.37 -20.19
C GLY A 84 6.23 6.36 -19.25
N GLN A 85 6.29 6.59 -17.93
CA GLN A 85 5.74 5.67 -16.92
C GLN A 85 4.21 5.51 -17.02
N SER A 86 3.51 6.46 -17.66
CA SER A 86 2.07 6.33 -17.91
C SER A 86 1.67 5.05 -18.66
N LYS A 87 2.53 4.51 -19.52
CA LYS A 87 2.27 3.25 -20.24
C LYS A 87 2.35 2.05 -19.30
N ASP A 88 3.36 2.03 -18.45
CA ASP A 88 3.62 0.94 -17.51
C ASP A 88 2.57 0.91 -16.41
N ILE A 89 2.16 2.08 -15.91
CA ILE A 89 1.04 2.22 -14.96
C ILE A 89 -0.25 1.64 -15.55
N LYS A 90 -0.59 1.99 -16.80
CA LYS A 90 -1.78 1.44 -17.49
C LYS A 90 -1.66 -0.07 -17.69
N MET A 91 -0.46 -0.58 -17.97
CA MET A 91 -0.20 -2.02 -18.06
C MET A 91 -0.44 -2.71 -16.70
N CYS A 92 0.06 -2.16 -15.59
CA CYS A 92 -0.20 -2.66 -14.24
C CYS A 92 -1.70 -2.71 -13.95
N GLN A 93 -2.41 -1.60 -14.17
CA GLN A 93 -3.85 -1.49 -13.94
C GLN A 93 -4.66 -2.47 -14.80
N SER A 94 -4.28 -2.67 -16.06
CA SER A 94 -4.92 -3.66 -16.94
C SER A 94 -4.78 -5.11 -16.45
N ARG A 95 -3.80 -5.37 -15.59
CA ARG A 95 -3.55 -6.67 -14.94
C ARG A 95 -4.21 -6.79 -13.56
N GLY A 96 -4.96 -5.76 -13.14
CA GLY A 96 -5.61 -5.71 -11.84
C GLY A 96 -4.72 -5.22 -10.70
N VAL A 97 -3.47 -4.84 -10.98
CA VAL A 97 -2.56 -4.26 -9.98
C VAL A 97 -2.96 -2.82 -9.72
N LYS A 98 -3.16 -2.45 -8.46
CA LYS A 98 -3.43 -1.08 -8.03
C LYS A 98 -2.12 -0.30 -7.96
N VAL A 99 -2.09 0.89 -8.55
CA VAL A 99 -0.91 1.74 -8.54
C VAL A 99 -1.20 3.01 -7.75
N LEU A 100 -0.44 3.23 -6.68
CA LEU A 100 -0.56 4.37 -5.77
C LEU A 100 0.67 5.24 -5.89
N LEU A 101 0.55 6.54 -5.60
CA LEU A 101 1.69 7.43 -5.39
C LEU A 101 1.91 7.58 -3.88
N SER A 102 3.12 7.34 -3.41
CA SER A 102 3.48 7.63 -2.02
C SER A 102 3.99 9.05 -1.85
N ILE A 103 3.42 9.75 -0.88
CA ILE A 103 3.86 11.06 -0.43
C ILE A 103 4.69 10.90 0.84
N GLY A 104 5.82 11.62 0.91
CA GLY A 104 6.71 11.56 2.07
C GLY A 104 7.97 10.74 1.80
N GLY A 105 8.22 9.72 2.63
CA GLY A 105 9.43 8.91 2.74
C GLY A 105 10.41 9.43 3.80
N GLY A 106 11.36 8.61 4.21
CA GLY A 106 12.36 8.93 5.24
C GLY A 106 13.32 10.09 4.92
N ASP A 107 13.37 10.58 3.67
CA ASP A 107 14.10 11.79 3.28
C ASP A 107 13.21 12.69 2.40
N GLY A 108 13.32 14.01 2.56
CA GLY A 108 12.52 14.97 1.82
C GLY A 108 12.25 16.29 2.53
N SER A 109 11.57 17.19 1.82
CA SER A 109 11.12 18.51 2.31
C SER A 109 9.61 18.64 2.14
N TYR A 110 8.87 18.02 3.05
CA TYR A 110 7.41 17.98 3.00
C TYR A 110 6.74 18.43 4.31
N GLY A 111 5.41 18.45 4.28
CA GLY A 111 4.56 18.80 5.42
C GLY A 111 3.56 19.90 5.09
N LEU A 112 2.57 20.02 5.97
CA LEU A 112 1.42 20.91 5.77
C LEU A 112 1.43 22.02 6.81
N SER A 113 1.12 23.24 6.38
CA SER A 113 1.17 24.45 7.25
C SER A 113 -0.21 24.93 7.71
N SER A 114 -1.28 24.49 7.07
CA SER A 114 -2.68 24.82 7.41
C SER A 114 -3.64 23.88 6.69
N PRO A 115 -4.94 23.84 7.06
CA PRO A 115 -5.95 23.13 6.27
C PRO A 115 -6.04 23.64 4.83
N GLY A 116 -5.80 24.94 4.61
CA GLY A 116 -5.77 25.52 3.27
C GLY A 116 -4.57 25.06 2.42
N ASP A 117 -3.44 24.75 3.06
CA ASP A 117 -2.26 24.15 2.42
C ASP A 117 -2.52 22.68 2.10
N ALA A 118 -3.12 21.93 3.03
CA ALA A 118 -3.59 20.55 2.81
C ALA A 118 -4.50 20.47 1.58
N ARG A 119 -5.47 21.39 1.47
CA ARG A 119 -6.37 21.46 0.31
C ARG A 119 -5.65 21.76 -1.01
N GLN A 120 -4.65 22.64 -0.99
CA GLN A 120 -3.84 22.94 -2.19
C GLN A 120 -3.04 21.72 -2.63
N VAL A 121 -2.43 20.99 -1.69
CA VAL A 121 -1.74 19.73 -1.97
C VAL A 121 -2.72 18.67 -2.51
N ALA A 122 -3.91 18.53 -1.92
CA ALA A 122 -4.95 17.63 -2.41
C ALA A 122 -5.36 17.92 -3.86
N LEU A 123 -5.55 19.20 -4.19
CA LEU A 123 -5.86 19.64 -5.56
C LEU A 123 -4.70 19.37 -6.52
N TYR A 124 -3.46 19.57 -6.09
CA TYR A 124 -2.29 19.24 -6.91
C TYR A 124 -2.22 17.73 -7.20
N LEU A 125 -2.39 16.89 -6.19
CA LEU A 125 -2.40 15.42 -6.33
C LEU A 125 -3.54 14.98 -7.25
N TRP A 126 -4.74 15.52 -7.03
CA TRP A 126 -5.91 15.24 -7.86
C TRP A 126 -5.66 15.55 -9.32
N ASN A 127 -5.14 16.75 -9.59
CA ASN A 127 -4.96 17.25 -10.95
C ASN A 127 -3.84 16.53 -11.70
N ASN A 128 -2.74 16.18 -11.04
CA ASN A 128 -1.54 15.66 -11.71
C ASN A 128 -1.41 14.14 -11.70
N TYR A 129 -2.10 13.45 -10.80
CA TYR A 129 -1.93 12.00 -10.60
C TYR A 129 -3.24 11.20 -10.53
N LEU A 130 -4.36 11.82 -10.17
CA LEU A 130 -5.65 11.13 -10.00
C LEU A 130 -6.63 11.50 -11.14
N GLY A 131 -7.87 11.87 -10.81
CA GLY A 131 -8.97 12.05 -11.76
C GLY A 131 -9.10 13.45 -12.37
N GLY A 132 -8.09 14.32 -12.21
CA GLY A 132 -8.10 15.63 -12.86
C GLY A 132 -7.76 15.58 -14.34
N VAL A 133 -7.84 16.74 -14.99
CA VAL A 133 -7.77 16.87 -16.45
C VAL A 133 -6.34 17.09 -16.98
N SER A 134 -5.31 17.04 -16.13
CA SER A 134 -3.93 17.35 -16.55
C SER A 134 -3.34 16.20 -17.37
N SER A 135 -3.18 16.40 -18.67
CA SER A 135 -2.46 15.46 -19.54
C SER A 135 -0.93 15.60 -19.48
N SER A 136 -0.41 16.57 -18.71
CA SER A 136 1.00 16.98 -18.71
C SER A 136 1.71 16.84 -17.35
N GLY A 137 1.11 16.12 -16.41
CA GLY A 137 1.70 15.87 -15.08
C GLY A 137 3.05 15.14 -15.14
N PRO A 138 3.75 14.99 -14.00
CA PRO A 138 5.10 14.42 -13.95
C PRO A 138 5.21 12.99 -14.51
N LEU A 139 4.16 12.18 -14.33
CA LEU A 139 4.06 10.82 -14.88
C LEU A 139 3.35 10.76 -16.24
N GLY A 140 3.02 11.92 -16.84
CA GLY A 140 2.25 12.01 -18.09
C GLY A 140 0.74 11.90 -17.85
N ASN A 141 0.01 11.43 -18.87
CA ASN A 141 -1.44 11.22 -18.76
C ASN A 141 -1.74 9.92 -18.01
N VAL A 142 -1.88 10.04 -16.69
CA VAL A 142 -2.14 8.95 -15.74
C VAL A 142 -3.37 9.22 -14.90
N MET A 143 -3.97 8.14 -14.41
CA MET A 143 -5.02 8.18 -13.41
C MET A 143 -4.75 7.08 -12.40
N LEU A 144 -3.92 7.37 -11.40
CA LEU A 144 -3.55 6.43 -10.34
C LEU A 144 -4.79 5.98 -9.54
N ASP A 145 -4.65 4.85 -8.85
CA ASP A 145 -5.73 4.27 -8.04
C ASP A 145 -5.88 4.99 -6.69
N GLY A 146 -4.79 5.60 -6.18
CA GLY A 146 -4.79 6.20 -4.85
C GLY A 146 -3.53 6.94 -4.46
N ILE A 147 -3.52 7.41 -3.22
CA ILE A 147 -2.39 8.08 -2.55
C ILE A 147 -2.02 7.28 -1.31
N ASP A 148 -0.73 7.04 -1.17
CA ASP A 148 -0.13 6.43 0.01
C ASP A 148 0.54 7.51 0.88
N PHE A 149 0.31 7.44 2.19
CA PHE A 149 0.86 8.34 3.19
C PHE A 149 2.01 7.61 3.88
N ASP A 150 3.24 7.94 3.50
CA ASP A 150 4.45 7.46 4.15
C ASP A 150 5.13 8.64 4.86
N ILE A 151 4.50 9.10 5.95
CA ILE A 151 4.91 10.30 6.66
C ILE A 151 5.84 9.87 7.80
N GLU A 152 7.14 10.13 7.65
CA GLU A 152 8.15 9.66 8.61
C GLU A 152 8.81 10.78 9.43
N GLN A 153 8.48 12.04 9.13
CA GLN A 153 9.08 13.19 9.79
C GLN A 153 8.24 14.47 9.69
N GLY A 154 8.62 15.47 10.48
CA GLY A 154 8.11 16.83 10.38
C GLY A 154 7.03 17.13 11.41
N SER A 155 5.80 17.37 10.97
CA SER A 155 4.69 17.74 11.84
C SER A 155 3.53 16.78 11.62
N ALA A 156 2.85 16.39 12.70
CA ALA A 156 1.66 15.54 12.65
C ALA A 156 0.37 16.27 12.23
N ASN A 157 0.46 17.55 11.88
CA ASN A 157 -0.71 18.39 11.65
C ASN A 157 -1.26 18.26 10.22
N PHE A 158 -2.58 18.34 10.09
CA PHE A 158 -3.35 18.51 8.85
C PHE A 158 -3.36 17.32 7.88
N TRP A 159 -2.74 16.18 8.21
CA TRP A 159 -2.83 14.96 7.39
C TRP A 159 -4.27 14.43 7.28
N ASN A 160 -5.07 14.60 8.33
CA ASN A 160 -6.51 14.31 8.34
C ASN A 160 -7.30 15.20 7.36
N ASP A 161 -6.92 16.48 7.23
CA ASP A 161 -7.53 17.41 6.28
C ASP A 161 -7.19 16.98 4.85
N LEU A 162 -5.93 16.62 4.58
CA LEU A 162 -5.49 16.11 3.27
C LEU A 162 -6.24 14.83 2.88
N ALA A 163 -6.34 13.85 3.79
CA ALA A 163 -7.09 12.61 3.55
C ALA A 163 -8.58 12.90 3.24
N THR A 164 -9.20 13.80 4.01
CA THR A 164 -10.60 14.22 3.82
C THR A 164 -10.80 14.89 2.46
N ASP A 165 -9.93 15.82 2.08
CA ASP A 165 -10.01 16.53 0.80
C ASP A 165 -9.82 15.57 -0.38
N LEU A 166 -8.89 14.61 -0.31
CA LEU A 166 -8.70 13.60 -1.35
C LEU A 166 -9.94 12.72 -1.55
N LYS A 167 -10.56 12.25 -0.46
CA LYS A 167 -11.82 11.47 -0.54
C LYS A 167 -12.96 12.31 -1.13
N ASN A 168 -13.09 13.57 -0.72
CA ASN A 168 -14.10 14.48 -1.24
C ASN A 168 -13.92 14.78 -2.73
N LEU A 169 -12.68 15.01 -3.18
CA LEU A 169 -12.35 15.20 -4.60
C LEU A 169 -12.72 13.96 -5.43
N GLY A 170 -12.37 12.76 -4.95
CA GLY A 170 -12.78 11.50 -5.57
C GLY A 170 -14.31 11.39 -5.71
N LYS A 171 -15.03 11.60 -4.61
CA LYS A 171 -16.51 11.56 -4.58
C LYS A 171 -17.12 12.54 -5.58
N ASN A 172 -16.64 13.78 -5.60
CA ASN A 172 -17.15 14.83 -6.49
C ASN A 172 -16.77 14.58 -7.96
N GLY A 173 -15.62 13.97 -8.20
CA GLY A 173 -15.13 13.58 -9.53
C GLY A 173 -15.65 12.24 -10.04
N GLY A 174 -16.52 11.55 -9.29
CA GLY A 174 -17.06 10.24 -9.68
C GLY A 174 -16.03 9.11 -9.72
N LYS A 175 -14.93 9.23 -8.97
CA LYS A 175 -13.83 8.26 -8.92
C LYS A 175 -13.53 7.85 -7.48
N THR A 176 -13.42 6.55 -7.25
CA THR A 176 -12.86 6.04 -5.98
C THR A 176 -11.37 6.36 -5.91
N VAL A 177 -10.96 7.02 -4.83
CA VAL A 177 -9.57 7.28 -4.48
C VAL A 177 -9.20 6.37 -3.31
N LEU A 178 -8.29 5.43 -3.54
CA LEU A 178 -7.73 4.63 -2.46
C LEU A 178 -6.80 5.49 -1.61
N LEU A 179 -6.89 5.37 -0.30
CA LEU A 179 -5.95 5.93 0.63
C LEU A 179 -5.26 4.80 1.39
N SER A 180 -3.94 4.84 1.44
CA SER A 180 -3.15 3.96 2.27
C SER A 180 -2.19 4.73 3.17
N ALA A 181 -1.76 4.11 4.25
CA ALA A 181 -0.77 4.67 5.17
C ALA A 181 0.31 3.64 5.50
N ALA A 182 1.53 4.13 5.71
CA ALA A 182 2.70 3.38 6.11
C ALA A 182 3.22 3.84 7.49
N PRO A 183 2.40 3.75 8.57
CA PRO A 183 2.86 4.19 9.87
C PRO A 183 4.01 3.34 10.39
N GLN A 184 4.83 3.90 11.26
CA GLN A 184 5.80 3.13 12.03
C GLN A 184 5.09 2.17 13.00
N CYS A 185 5.77 1.12 13.46
CA CYS A 185 5.14 0.15 14.36
C CYS A 185 4.78 0.66 15.78
N PRO A 186 5.41 1.70 16.35
CA PRO A 186 4.94 2.30 17.60
C PRO A 186 3.49 2.78 17.46
N PHE A 187 2.66 2.51 18.46
CA PHE A 187 1.23 2.83 18.41
C PHE A 187 0.82 3.78 19.55
N PRO A 188 0.11 4.89 19.25
CA PRO A 188 -0.22 5.39 17.90
C PRO A 188 1.03 5.92 17.17
N ASP A 189 0.97 5.97 15.84
CA ASP A 189 2.02 6.60 15.03
C ASP A 189 2.14 8.09 15.34
N GLU A 190 3.39 8.58 15.41
CA GLU A 190 3.71 9.97 15.79
C GLU A 190 3.26 10.98 14.73
N TRP A 191 3.30 10.62 13.45
CA TRP A 191 3.17 11.55 12.34
C TRP A 191 1.79 11.55 11.73
N ASP A 192 1.22 10.39 11.41
CA ASP A 192 -0.05 10.31 10.68
C ASP A 192 -1.16 9.58 11.44
N GLY A 193 -0.92 9.20 12.71
CA GLY A 193 -1.90 8.54 13.57
C GLY A 193 -3.24 9.30 13.65
N GLY A 194 -3.21 10.63 13.65
CA GLY A 194 -4.41 11.46 13.58
C GLY A 194 -5.20 11.28 12.28
N ALA A 195 -4.53 11.17 11.13
CA ALA A 195 -5.18 10.89 9.84
C ALA A 195 -5.73 9.46 9.80
N ILE A 196 -4.96 8.48 10.25
CA ILE A 196 -5.39 7.07 10.31
C ILE A 196 -6.67 6.93 11.15
N SER A 197 -6.74 7.61 12.30
CA SER A 197 -7.88 7.56 13.21
C SER A 197 -9.20 8.08 12.61
N THR A 198 -9.16 8.81 11.50
CA THR A 198 -10.38 9.27 10.78
C THR A 198 -11.19 8.11 10.20
N GLY A 199 -10.57 6.95 10.02
CA GLY A 199 -11.19 5.80 9.38
C GLY A 199 -11.43 6.00 7.89
N LEU A 200 -10.70 6.91 7.24
CA LEU A 200 -10.78 7.16 5.79
C LEU A 200 -9.82 6.30 4.96
N PHE A 201 -8.84 5.66 5.59
CA PHE A 201 -7.85 4.83 4.94
C PHE A 201 -8.44 3.46 4.57
N ASP A 202 -8.16 2.99 3.36
CA ASP A 202 -8.57 1.68 2.84
C ASP A 202 -7.53 0.60 3.16
N TYR A 203 -6.26 1.00 3.31
CA TYR A 203 -5.15 0.10 3.65
C TYR A 203 -4.21 0.77 4.67
N VAL A 204 -3.62 -0.04 5.55
CA VAL A 204 -2.57 0.39 6.47
C VAL A 204 -1.53 -0.72 6.50
N TRP A 205 -0.29 -0.42 6.07
CA TRP A 205 0.85 -1.33 6.07
C TRP A 205 1.90 -0.87 7.07
N VAL A 206 1.75 -1.33 8.30
CA VAL A 206 2.61 -0.95 9.43
C VAL A 206 4.06 -1.40 9.20
N GLN A 207 5.00 -0.48 9.41
CA GLN A 207 6.43 -0.71 9.26
C GLN A 207 7.01 -1.39 10.52
N PHE A 208 7.05 -2.73 10.53
CA PHE A 208 7.64 -3.53 11.62
C PHE A 208 9.17 -3.66 11.52
N TYR A 209 9.85 -2.54 11.28
CA TYR A 209 11.30 -2.41 11.18
C TYR A 209 11.73 -1.01 11.67
N ASN A 210 13.04 -0.81 11.87
CA ASN A 210 13.66 0.43 12.35
C ASN A 210 13.17 0.93 13.73
N ASN A 211 12.46 0.09 14.49
CA ASN A 211 11.87 0.42 15.79
C ASN A 211 12.06 -0.78 16.74
N GLU A 212 13.05 -0.71 17.62
CA GLU A 212 13.51 -1.83 18.45
C GLU A 212 12.43 -2.42 19.36
N GLU A 213 11.42 -1.64 19.73
CA GLU A 213 10.35 -2.00 20.64
C GLU A 213 9.24 -2.86 20.00
N CYS A 214 9.10 -2.85 18.68
CA CYS A 214 8.00 -3.53 17.99
C CYS A 214 8.40 -4.23 16.69
N GLN A 215 9.62 -4.04 16.19
CA GLN A 215 10.12 -4.76 15.03
C GLN A 215 10.24 -6.27 15.27
N PHE A 216 10.38 -7.04 14.18
CA PHE A 216 10.42 -8.51 14.26
C PHE A 216 11.49 -9.06 15.22
N SER A 217 12.68 -8.44 15.26
CA SER A 217 13.78 -8.85 16.15
C SER A 217 13.55 -8.51 17.63
N ALA A 218 12.54 -7.71 17.97
CA ALA A 218 12.11 -7.47 19.35
C ALA A 218 11.55 -8.73 20.04
N GLY A 219 11.28 -9.77 19.24
CA GLY A 219 10.72 -11.03 19.71
C GLY A 219 9.22 -11.13 19.41
N ARG A 220 8.74 -12.37 19.35
CA ARG A 220 7.36 -12.69 18.93
C ARG A 220 6.31 -11.98 19.78
N GLU A 221 6.53 -11.84 21.08
CA GLU A 221 5.56 -11.22 21.98
C GLU A 221 5.38 -9.73 21.70
N ALA A 222 6.49 -8.96 21.68
CA ALA A 222 6.47 -7.53 21.38
C ALA A 222 5.85 -7.23 20.00
N PHE A 223 6.25 -8.00 18.97
CA PHE A 223 5.66 -7.89 17.63
C PHE A 223 4.15 -8.15 17.66
N MET A 224 3.70 -9.23 18.31
CA MET A 224 2.27 -9.59 18.36
C MET A 224 1.45 -8.61 19.20
N ASP A 225 2.03 -7.95 20.19
CA ASP A 225 1.32 -6.96 20.99
C ASP A 225 1.19 -5.63 20.26
N ALA A 226 2.21 -5.19 19.53
CA ALA A 226 2.10 -4.07 18.61
C ALA A 226 1.08 -4.38 17.49
N TRP A 227 1.12 -5.60 16.95
CA TRP A 227 0.16 -6.09 15.95
C TRP A 227 -1.29 -5.94 16.39
N LYS A 228 -1.64 -6.45 17.59
CA LYS A 228 -3.00 -6.36 18.14
C LYS A 228 -3.50 -4.92 18.32
N LYS A 229 -2.59 -3.99 18.65
CA LYS A 229 -2.94 -2.56 18.76
C LYS A 229 -3.35 -2.01 17.40
N TRP A 230 -2.54 -2.29 16.36
CA TRP A 230 -2.82 -1.85 15.00
C TRP A 230 -4.09 -2.48 14.41
N GLU A 231 -4.39 -3.75 14.68
CA GLU A 231 -5.64 -4.41 14.25
C GLU A 231 -6.91 -3.69 14.73
N SER A 232 -6.82 -2.88 15.79
CA SER A 232 -7.96 -2.11 16.30
C SER A 232 -8.31 -0.86 15.47
N VAL A 233 -7.47 -0.48 14.50
CA VAL A 233 -7.67 0.72 13.67
C VAL A 233 -8.86 0.55 12.73
N PRO A 234 -9.76 1.55 12.62
CA PRO A 234 -10.85 1.53 11.66
C PRO A 234 -10.31 1.70 10.23
N VAL A 235 -10.49 0.70 9.38
CA VAL A 235 -10.14 0.74 7.95
C VAL A 235 -11.42 0.63 7.11
N VAL A 236 -11.56 1.47 6.07
CA VAL A 236 -12.71 1.48 5.16
C VAL A 236 -12.79 0.13 4.44
N GLY A 237 -13.64 -0.77 4.94
CA GLY A 237 -13.79 -2.12 4.39
C GLY A 237 -14.09 -3.19 5.43
N ALA A 238 -13.76 -2.96 6.71
CA ALA A 238 -14.09 -3.91 7.79
C ALA A 238 -15.61 -4.01 8.05
N SER A 239 -16.37 -2.96 7.76
CA SER A 239 -17.81 -2.87 8.09
C SER A 239 -18.76 -3.12 6.91
N GLY A 240 -18.26 -3.22 5.67
CA GLY A 240 -19.07 -3.26 4.44
C GLY A 240 -19.12 -4.62 3.73
N LEU A 241 -18.36 -5.61 4.20
CA LEU A 241 -18.31 -6.96 3.63
C LEU A 241 -18.59 -8.00 4.72
N GLN A 242 -19.79 -7.97 5.29
CA GLN A 242 -20.30 -9.02 6.20
C GLN A 242 -20.48 -10.40 5.52
N GLY A 243 -19.87 -10.65 4.36
CA GLY A 243 -19.91 -11.92 3.64
C GLY A 243 -18.55 -12.55 3.28
N ARG A 244 -17.42 -11.86 3.47
CA ARG A 244 -16.07 -12.43 3.27
C ARG A 244 -15.08 -11.76 4.23
N GLY A 245 -14.66 -12.50 5.25
CA GLY A 245 -13.84 -12.06 6.41
C GLY A 245 -12.67 -11.13 6.10
N GLY A 246 -12.95 -9.83 5.99
CA GLY A 246 -11.96 -8.77 5.88
C GLY A 246 -11.68 -8.18 7.25
N HIS A 247 -10.69 -8.73 7.96
CA HIS A 247 -10.13 -8.06 9.13
C HIS A 247 -9.21 -6.92 8.66
N GLY A 248 -9.47 -5.73 9.21
CA GLY A 248 -8.67 -4.53 9.01
C GLY A 248 -7.23 -4.73 9.48
N VAL A 249 -6.31 -4.01 8.84
CA VAL A 249 -4.86 -4.24 8.84
C VAL A 249 -4.48 -5.58 8.21
N ARG A 250 -4.10 -5.55 6.93
CA ARG A 250 -3.53 -6.71 6.26
C ARG A 250 -2.03 -6.69 6.53
N PRO A 251 -1.46 -7.66 7.27
CA PRO A 251 -0.02 -7.82 7.25
C PRO A 251 0.39 -8.17 5.82
N CYS A 252 1.62 -7.81 5.44
CA CYS A 252 2.43 -8.73 4.66
C CYS A 252 2.53 -10.04 5.48
N GLN A 253 1.54 -10.92 5.34
CA GLN A 253 1.42 -12.15 6.13
C GLN A 253 2.58 -13.08 5.81
N ARG A 254 3.50 -13.25 6.76
CA ARG A 254 4.34 -14.44 7.04
C ARG A 254 5.07 -15.16 5.90
N ALA A 255 5.07 -14.60 4.71
CA ALA A 255 5.86 -15.00 3.57
C ALA A 255 6.07 -13.73 2.75
N HIS A 256 7.28 -13.17 2.85
CA HIS A 256 7.84 -12.08 2.03
C HIS A 256 8.15 -10.81 2.86
N PHE A 257 9.24 -10.91 3.63
CA PHE A 257 10.16 -9.78 3.76
C PHE A 257 10.94 -9.68 2.44
N ALA A 258 10.66 -8.65 1.65
CA ALA A 258 11.57 -8.16 0.61
C ALA A 258 11.26 -6.66 0.43
N CYS A 259 12.30 -5.82 0.50
CA CYS A 259 12.29 -4.36 0.74
C CYS A 259 11.90 -4.04 2.19
N VAL A 260 12.80 -3.97 3.18
CA VAL A 260 14.05 -3.18 3.20
C VAL A 260 15.19 -4.03 3.79
N ALA A 261 15.97 -4.66 2.91
CA ALA A 261 17.29 -5.21 3.24
C ALA A 261 18.11 -5.43 1.95
N ALA A 262 18.11 -4.44 1.05
CA ALA A 262 18.98 -4.45 -0.13
C ALA A 262 20.41 -3.97 0.19
N HIS A 263 20.91 -4.25 1.41
CA HIS A 263 22.27 -3.90 1.80
C HIS A 263 23.20 -5.09 2.07
N GLN A 264 22.74 -6.35 2.01
CA GLN A 264 23.64 -7.51 2.25
C GLN A 264 23.27 -8.73 1.41
N GLY A 265 23.31 -8.59 0.08
CA GLY A 265 22.95 -9.62 -0.89
C GLY A 265 23.20 -11.06 -0.45
N LEU A 266 22.11 -11.80 -0.24
CA LEU A 266 22.08 -13.25 -0.11
C LEU A 266 20.62 -13.73 -0.19
N PHE A 267 20.46 -14.86 -0.87
CA PHE A 267 19.30 -15.76 -0.97
C PHE A 267 18.37 -15.64 -2.18
N LYS A 268 18.39 -16.74 -2.94
CA LYS A 268 17.47 -17.15 -3.99
C LYS A 268 16.64 -18.29 -3.38
N VAL A 269 15.34 -18.11 -3.16
CA VAL A 269 14.51 -19.17 -2.58
C VAL A 269 13.20 -19.30 -3.38
N ARG A 270 13.03 -20.49 -3.97
CA ARG A 270 11.75 -21.04 -4.43
C ARG A 270 11.07 -21.67 -3.22
N TRP A 271 9.75 -21.82 -3.21
CA TRP A 271 9.02 -23.06 -2.83
C TRP A 271 7.60 -22.78 -2.31
N CYS A 272 6.72 -23.70 -2.72
CA CYS A 272 5.33 -23.87 -2.34
C CYS A 272 5.23 -25.26 -1.68
N HIS A 273 4.68 -25.37 -0.47
CA HIS A 273 3.94 -26.50 0.13
C HIS A 273 4.09 -26.65 1.66
N ALA A 274 2.93 -26.90 2.27
CA ALA A 274 2.64 -27.85 3.36
C ALA A 274 2.93 -27.50 4.83
N MET A 275 1.85 -27.65 5.61
CA MET A 275 1.70 -27.83 7.05
C MET A 275 2.99 -27.96 7.88
N VAL A 276 3.07 -27.19 8.96
CA VAL A 276 3.79 -27.64 10.16
C VAL A 276 2.90 -27.44 11.38
N GLN A 277 2.49 -28.59 11.90
CA GLN A 277 1.89 -28.82 13.19
C GLN A 277 2.91 -28.46 14.28
N VAL A 278 2.48 -27.64 15.24
CA VAL A 278 3.30 -27.21 16.38
C VAL A 278 3.45 -28.38 17.36
N LEU A 279 4.70 -28.75 17.66
CA LEU A 279 5.09 -29.27 18.97
C LEU A 279 5.74 -28.14 19.76
#